data_AF-A0A7Y9E7D9-F1
#
_entry.id   AF-A0A7Y9E7D9-F1
#
_cell.length_a   1.000
_cell.length_b   1.000
_cell.length_c   1.000
_cell.angle_alpha   90.00
_cell.angle_beta   90.00
_cell.angle_gamma   90.00
#
_symmetry.space_group_name_H-M   'P 1'
#
loop_
_entity.id
_entity.type
_entity.pdbx_description
1 polymer ?
#
loop_
_entity_poly.entity_id
_entity_poly.type
_entity_poly.pdbx_seq_one_letter_code
_entity_poly.pdbx_strand_id
1 'polypeptide(L)'
;MSGGPRDERTRSPRRGMCAAVLSLEAITLGLTTPVMVSVTGVELGTALWVGLGLTVACLVLAGMLRAEWAYGVGWLIQAAAIALGTVVPLMFFLGAVFGLLWGTAYFLGRKIERERAAAFAAYDARRGA
;
A
#
# COMPACT_ATOMS: atom_id res chain seq x y z
N MET A 1 -5.11 -28.04 0.24
CA MET A 1 -4.97 -26.76 -0.49
C MET A 1 -4.14 -27.03 -1.73
N SER A 2 -4.79 -27.14 -2.89
CA SER A 2 -4.17 -27.51 -4.17
C SER A 2 -3.75 -26.23 -4.91
N GLY A 3 -2.55 -25.74 -4.62
CA GLY A 3 -1.90 -24.67 -5.39
C GLY A 3 -1.25 -25.25 -6.63
N GLY A 4 -2.01 -25.51 -7.68
CA GLY A 4 -1.45 -25.97 -8.96
C GLY A 4 -0.68 -24.85 -9.68
N PRO A 5 0.20 -25.17 -10.66
CA PRO A 5 0.99 -24.19 -11.43
C PRO A 5 0.18 -23.12 -12.22
N ARG A 6 -1.16 -23.21 -12.18
CA ARG A 6 -2.08 -22.17 -12.68
C ARG A 6 -2.33 -21.07 -11.65
N ASP A 7 -2.43 -21.43 -10.37
CA ASP A 7 -2.71 -20.48 -9.26
C ASP A 7 -1.52 -19.54 -9.01
N GLU A 8 -0.31 -20.08 -9.16
CA GLU A 8 0.92 -19.30 -9.11
C GLU A 8 1.02 -18.25 -10.24
N ARG A 9 0.52 -18.54 -11.44
CA ARG A 9 0.51 -17.61 -12.58
C ARG A 9 -0.41 -16.41 -12.35
N THR A 10 -1.54 -16.61 -11.66
CA THR A 10 -2.55 -15.58 -11.42
C THR A 10 -2.29 -14.71 -10.19
N ARG A 11 -1.48 -15.17 -9.24
CA ARG A 11 -1.15 -14.37 -8.05
C ARG A 11 -0.12 -13.30 -8.40
N SER A 12 -0.53 -12.03 -8.34
CA SER A 12 0.35 -10.86 -8.42
C SER A 12 1.00 -10.61 -7.05
N PRO A 13 2.31 -10.88 -6.88
CA PRO A 13 2.99 -10.63 -5.61
C PRO A 13 2.97 -9.14 -5.25
N ARG A 14 3.08 -8.27 -6.25
CA ARG A 14 3.01 -6.80 -6.12
C ARG A 14 1.72 -6.37 -5.42
N ARG A 15 0.57 -6.89 -5.86
CA ARG A 15 -0.74 -6.55 -5.28
C ARG A 15 -0.85 -6.96 -3.82
N GLY A 16 -0.39 -8.16 -3.46
CA GLY A 16 -0.43 -8.63 -2.07
C GLY A 16 0.43 -7.78 -1.14
N MET A 17 1.67 -7.49 -1.53
CA MET A 17 2.59 -6.69 -0.72
C MET A 17 2.09 -5.25 -0.54
N CYS A 18 1.69 -4.58 -1.63
CA CYS A 18 1.17 -3.20 -1.55
C CYS A 18 -0.14 -3.10 -0.77
N ALA A 19 -1.05 -4.09 -0.91
CA ALA A 19 -2.30 -4.10 -0.15
C ALA A 19 -2.08 -4.29 1.35
N ALA A 20 -1.10 -5.11 1.74
CA ALA A 20 -0.71 -5.27 3.14
C ALA A 20 -0.17 -3.97 3.73
N VAL A 21 0.69 -3.26 3.00
CA VAL A 21 1.23 -1.95 3.41
C VAL A 21 0.11 -0.94 3.65
N LEU A 22 -0.79 -0.76 2.68
CA LEU A 22 -1.93 0.17 2.83
C LEU A 22 -2.88 -0.23 3.96
N SER A 23 -3.06 -1.52 4.22
CA SER A 23 -3.95 -1.99 5.29
C SER A 23 -3.38 -1.66 6.68
N LEU A 24 -2.08 -1.87 6.87
CA LEU A 24 -1.39 -1.49 8.12
C LEU A 24 -1.36 0.03 8.28
N GLU A 25 -1.08 0.76 7.21
CA GLU A 25 -1.07 2.23 7.20
C GLU A 25 -2.45 2.81 7.52
N ALA A 26 -3.54 2.20 7.01
CA ALA A 26 -4.90 2.60 7.32
C ALA A 26 -5.18 2.56 8.84
N ILE A 27 -4.69 1.52 9.52
CA ILE A 27 -4.79 1.40 10.98
C ILE A 27 -4.00 2.51 11.65
N THR A 28 -2.76 2.76 11.21
CA THR A 28 -1.93 3.85 11.75
C THR A 28 -2.60 5.21 11.60
N LEU A 29 -3.12 5.54 10.41
CA LEU A 29 -3.83 6.80 10.14
C LEU A 29 -5.11 6.90 10.97
N GLY A 30 -5.80 5.79 11.21
CA GLY A 30 -7.00 5.74 12.03
C GLY A 30 -6.70 6.07 13.48
N LEU A 31 -5.64 5.46 14.01
CA LEU A 31 -5.09 5.74 15.34
C LEU A 31 -4.52 7.16 15.47
N THR A 32 -4.24 7.84 14.36
CA THR A 32 -3.77 9.23 14.40
C THR A 32 -4.90 10.19 14.79
N THR A 33 -6.17 9.83 14.53
CA THR A 33 -7.36 10.61 14.92
C THR A 33 -7.39 10.93 16.42
N PRO A 34 -7.38 9.95 17.35
CA PRO A 34 -7.37 10.24 18.78
C PRO A 34 -6.08 10.94 19.24
N VAL A 35 -4.95 10.73 18.56
CA VAL A 35 -3.70 11.45 18.87
C VAL A 35 -3.83 12.93 18.54
N MET A 36 -4.42 13.29 17.39
CA MET A 36 -4.66 14.68 17.02
C MET A 36 -5.55 15.40 18.04
N VAL A 37 -6.61 14.74 18.50
CA VAL A 37 -7.53 15.33 19.49
C VAL A 37 -6.88 15.43 20.87
N SER A 38 -6.28 14.33 21.37
CA SER A 38 -5.83 14.25 22.77
C SER A 38 -4.45 14.85 23.03
N VAL A 39 -3.56 14.84 22.04
CA VAL A 39 -2.17 15.29 22.19
C VAL A 39 -1.95 16.67 21.59
N THR A 40 -2.57 16.95 20.44
CA THR A 40 -2.32 18.20 19.70
C THR A 40 -3.43 19.24 19.83
N GLY A 41 -4.57 18.87 20.43
CA GLY A 41 -5.70 19.77 20.66
C GLY A 41 -6.43 20.19 19.38
N VAL A 42 -6.29 19.42 18.29
CA VAL A 42 -7.00 19.69 17.02
C VAL A 42 -8.50 19.45 17.23
N GLU A 43 -9.30 20.32 16.62
CA GLU A 43 -10.77 20.22 16.65
C GLU A 43 -11.24 18.86 16.11
N LEU A 44 -12.24 18.26 16.78
CA LEU A 44 -12.67 16.90 16.55
C LEU A 44 -13.11 16.64 15.10
N GLY A 45 -13.89 17.55 14.51
CA GLY A 45 -14.33 17.48 13.12
C GLY A 45 -13.17 17.43 12.14
N THR A 46 -12.16 18.28 12.34
CA THR A 46 -10.93 18.30 11.52
C THR A 46 -10.12 17.01 11.70
N ALA A 47 -9.94 16.55 12.94
CA ALA A 47 -9.22 15.33 13.23
C ALA A 47 -9.91 14.09 12.63
N LEU A 48 -11.24 14.03 12.68
CA LEU A 48 -12.04 12.97 12.06
C LEU A 48 -11.92 13.02 10.53
N TRP A 49 -12.07 14.19 9.91
CA TRP A 49 -11.95 14.32 8.46
C TRP A 49 -10.58 13.89 7.94
N VAL A 50 -9.51 14.31 8.63
CA VAL A 50 -8.14 13.96 8.24
C VAL A 50 -7.86 12.50 8.53
N GLY A 51 -7.93 12.07 9.79
CA GLY A 51 -7.51 10.73 10.20
C GLY A 51 -8.40 9.61 9.64
N LEU A 52 -9.72 9.71 9.88
CA LEU A 52 -10.66 8.69 9.40
C LEU A 52 -10.83 8.74 7.87
N GLY A 53 -10.81 9.93 7.27
CA GLY A 53 -10.87 10.09 5.81
C GLY A 53 -9.68 9.41 5.12
N LEU A 54 -8.46 9.62 5.63
CA LEU A 54 -7.27 8.95 5.12
C LEU A 54 -7.31 7.42 5.34
N THR A 55 -7.79 6.95 6.49
CA THR A 55 -7.98 5.51 6.72
C THR A 55 -8.90 4.87 5.70
N VAL A 56 -10.07 5.47 5.45
CA VAL A 56 -11.03 4.95 4.47
C VAL A 56 -10.41 4.98 3.07
N ALA A 57 -9.71 6.06 2.71
CA ALA A 57 -9.02 6.15 1.43
C ALA A 57 -7.99 5.01 1.25
N CYS A 58 -7.17 4.71 2.27
CA CYS A 58 -6.22 3.60 2.24
C CYS A 58 -6.90 2.25 2.01
N LEU A 59 -7.99 1.96 2.72
CA LEU A 59 -8.73 0.69 2.60
C LEU A 59 -9.37 0.54 1.21
N VAL A 60 -9.97 1.61 0.69
CA VAL A 60 -10.54 1.63 -0.65
C VAL A 60 -9.43 1.39 -1.69
N LEU A 61 -8.31 2.10 -1.58
CA LEU A 61 -7.17 1.92 -2.48
C LEU A 61 -6.56 0.52 -2.41
N ALA A 62 -6.48 -0.08 -1.23
CA ALA A 62 -6.05 -1.46 -1.07
C ALA A 62 -6.93 -2.44 -1.89
N GLY A 63 -8.25 -2.22 -1.92
CA GLY A 63 -9.19 -2.98 -2.75
C GLY A 63 -9.07 -2.68 -4.26
N MET A 64 -8.65 -1.46 -4.61
CA MET A 64 -8.53 -0.95 -5.98
C MET A 64 -7.15 -1.16 -6.63
N LEU A 65 -6.18 -1.74 -5.92
CA LEU A 65 -4.84 -2.11 -6.44
C LEU A 65 -4.84 -3.09 -7.63
N ARG A 66 -6.02 -3.51 -8.08
CA ARG A 66 -6.24 -4.20 -9.36
C ARG A 66 -5.99 -3.29 -10.58
N ALA A 67 -6.04 -1.96 -10.42
CA ALA A 67 -5.76 -0.99 -11.49
C ALA A 67 -4.38 -0.33 -11.32
N GLU A 68 -3.65 -0.09 -12.42
CA GLU A 68 -2.30 0.47 -12.35
C GLU A 68 -2.25 1.91 -11.81
N TRP A 69 -3.29 2.70 -12.05
CA TRP A 69 -3.38 4.07 -11.53
C TRP A 69 -3.46 4.11 -9.99
N ALA A 70 -3.99 3.06 -9.35
CA ALA A 70 -4.12 2.98 -7.90
C ALA A 70 -2.75 3.01 -7.20
N TYR A 71 -1.69 2.52 -7.86
CA TYR A 71 -0.33 2.62 -7.34
C TYR A 71 0.19 4.06 -7.32
N GLY A 72 -0.20 4.88 -8.31
CA GLY A 72 0.12 6.31 -8.33
C GLY A 72 -0.57 7.04 -7.17
N VAL A 73 -1.82 6.71 -6.90
CA VAL A 73 -2.56 7.31 -5.77
C VAL A 73 -2.01 6.83 -4.42
N GLY A 74 -1.49 5.60 -4.33
CA GLY A 74 -0.78 5.15 -3.13
C GLY A 74 0.45 6.01 -2.80
N TRP A 75 1.19 6.50 -3.80
CA TRP A 75 2.27 7.47 -3.57
C TRP A 75 1.78 8.81 -3.02
N LEU A 76 0.59 9.26 -3.45
CA LEU A 76 -0.04 10.46 -2.90
C LEU A 76 -0.42 10.26 -1.42
N ILE A 77 -0.91 9.07 -1.06
CA ILE A 77 -1.19 8.72 0.34
C ILE A 77 0.08 8.76 1.18
N GLN A 78 1.20 8.20 0.69
CA GLN A 78 2.47 8.24 1.42
C GLN A 78 2.92 9.68 1.67
N ALA A 79 2.81 10.55 0.65
CA ALA A 79 3.12 11.96 0.80
C ALA A 79 2.20 12.65 1.82
N ALA A 80 0.91 12.34 1.80
CA ALA A 80 -0.06 12.87 2.77
C ALA A 80 0.22 12.38 4.20
N ALA A 81 0.58 11.11 4.38
CA ALA A 81 0.95 10.54 5.68
C ALA A 81 2.21 11.22 6.24
N ILE A 82 3.22 11.47 5.41
CA ILE A 82 4.42 12.21 5.81
C ILE A 82 4.07 13.67 6.14
N ALA A 83 3.22 14.32 5.33
CA ALA A 83 2.78 15.69 5.59
C ALA A 83 1.99 15.81 6.90
N LEU A 84 1.24 14.78 7.31
CA LEU A 84 0.59 14.72 8.61
C LEU A 84 1.58 14.81 9.78
N GLY A 85 2.86 14.54 9.53
CA GLY A 85 3.98 14.82 10.42
C GLY A 85 4.01 16.25 10.96
N THR A 86 3.54 17.24 10.21
CA THR A 86 3.52 18.64 10.69
C THR A 86 2.52 18.86 11.82
N VAL A 87 1.50 18.00 11.93
CA VAL A 87 0.51 18.03 13.00
C VAL A 87 0.91 17.05 14.09
N VAL A 88 1.26 15.83 13.70
CA VAL A 88 1.68 14.75 14.60
C VAL A 88 3.11 14.36 14.26
N PRO A 89 4.15 14.92 14.92
CA PRO A 89 5.56 14.72 14.54
C PRO A 89 6.00 13.26 14.36
N LEU A 90 5.40 12.33 15.11
CA LEU A 90 5.65 10.88 14.98
C LEU A 90 5.30 10.34 13.58
N MET A 91 4.38 10.98 12.85
CA MET A 91 3.99 10.59 11.50
C MET A 91 5.09 10.84 10.47
N PHE A 92 6.08 11.69 10.74
CA PHE A 92 7.26 11.75 9.86
C PHE A 92 8.01 10.41 9.87
N PHE A 93 8.19 9.83 11.06
CA PHE A 93 8.83 8.52 11.19
C PHE A 93 7.96 7.41 10.60
N LEU A 94 6.68 7.34 11.00
CA LEU A 94 5.77 6.29 10.53
C LEU A 94 5.51 6.38 9.03
N GLY A 95 5.24 7.58 8.50
CA GLY A 95 5.07 7.84 7.07
C GLY A 95 6.32 7.53 6.26
N ALA A 96 7.52 7.81 6.78
CA ALA A 96 8.77 7.41 6.10
C ALA A 96 8.91 5.87 6.05
N VAL A 97 8.61 5.17 7.13
CA VAL A 97 8.64 3.70 7.17
C VAL A 97 7.63 3.11 6.19
N PHE A 98 6.37 3.57 6.20
CA PHE A 98 5.36 3.11 5.24
C PHE A 98 5.72 3.47 3.80
N GLY A 99 6.27 4.66 3.55
CA GLY A 99 6.74 5.07 2.23
C GLY A 99 7.87 4.19 1.69
N LEU A 100 8.80 3.79 2.56
CA LEU A 100 9.87 2.84 2.21
C LEU A 100 9.30 1.44 1.93
N LEU A 101 8.40 0.94 2.78
CA LEU A 101 7.74 -0.35 2.57
C LEU A 101 6.91 -0.35 1.29
N TRP A 102 6.20 0.73 1.00
CA TRP A 102 5.42 0.92 -0.21
C TRP A 102 6.30 0.91 -1.46
N GLY A 103 7.34 1.74 -1.46
CA GLY A 103 8.28 1.83 -2.57
C GLY A 103 8.96 0.49 -2.83
N THR A 104 9.46 -0.17 -1.80
CA THR A 104 10.10 -1.49 -1.92
C THR A 104 9.12 -2.55 -2.42
N ALA A 105 7.91 -2.64 -1.87
CA ALA A 105 6.87 -3.55 -2.35
C ALA A 105 6.51 -3.31 -3.81
N TYR A 106 6.40 -2.05 -4.23
CA TYR A 106 6.10 -1.67 -5.61
C TYR A 106 7.23 -2.07 -6.56
N PHE A 107 8.47 -1.67 -6.29
CA PHE A 107 9.62 -1.95 -7.17
C PHE A 107 9.96 -3.43 -7.21
N LEU A 108 9.99 -4.10 -6.05
CA LEU A 108 10.27 -5.53 -5.97
C LEU A 108 9.15 -6.35 -6.60
N GLY A 109 7.89 -5.97 -6.38
CA GLY A 109 6.74 -6.58 -7.02
C GLY A 109 6.81 -6.51 -8.55
N ARG A 110 7.14 -5.33 -9.12
CA ARG A 110 7.34 -5.18 -10.58
C ARG A 110 8.50 -6.03 -11.09
N LYS A 111 9.60 -6.13 -10.34
CA LYS A 111 10.75 -6.95 -10.72
C LYS A 111 10.38 -8.43 -10.77
N ILE A 112 9.75 -8.94 -9.70
CA ILE A 112 9.30 -10.34 -9.61
C ILE A 112 8.30 -10.66 -10.72
N GLU A 113 7.34 -9.77 -10.99
CA GLU A 113 6.37 -9.98 -12.07
C GLU A 113 7.03 -10.08 -13.45
N ARG A 114 8.05 -9.26 -13.73
CA ARG A 114 8.83 -9.33 -14.98
C ARG A 114 9.61 -10.63 -15.10
N GLU A 115 10.30 -11.03 -14.03
CA GLU A 115 11.09 -12.28 -14.00
C GLU A 115 10.19 -13.51 -14.18
N ARG A 116 9.03 -13.53 -13.51
CA ARG A 116 8.05 -14.62 -13.66
C ARG A 116 7.47 -14.65 -15.08
N ALA A 117 7.11 -13.50 -15.66
CA ALA A 117 6.61 -13.43 -17.03
C ALA A 117 7.63 -13.97 -18.05
N ALA A 118 8.91 -13.63 -17.89
CA ALA A 118 9.99 -14.14 -18.75
C ALA A 118 10.19 -15.65 -18.60
N ALA A 119 10.17 -16.17 -17.36
CA ALA A 119 10.30 -17.60 -17.09
C ALA A 119 9.14 -18.42 -17.69
N PHE A 120 7.91 -17.92 -17.61
CA PHE A 120 6.76 -18.57 -18.23
C PHE A 120 6.84 -18.57 -19.76
N ALA A 121 7.24 -17.46 -20.38
CA ALA A 121 7.44 -17.40 -21.84
C ALA A 121 8.50 -18.41 -22.33
N ALA A 122 9.60 -18.57 -21.58
CA ALA A 122 10.63 -19.55 -21.90
C ALA A 122 10.15 -21.00 -21.72
N TYR A 123 9.28 -21.27 -20.74
CA TYR A 123 8.69 -22.60 -20.54
C TYR A 123 7.70 -22.97 -21.66
N ASP A 124 6.85 -22.04 -22.08
CA ASP A 124 5.88 -22.26 -23.16
C ASP A 124 6.59 -22.51 -24.49
N ALA A 125 7.70 -21.79 -24.77
CA ALA A 125 8.54 -22.03 -25.95
C ALA A 125 9.20 -23.42 -25.97
N ARG A 126 9.57 -23.97 -24.80
CA ARG A 126 10.14 -25.33 -24.68
C ARG A 126 9.11 -26.44 -24.71
N ARG A 127 7.83 -26.14 -24.41
CA ARG A 127 6.73 -27.12 -24.45
C ARG A 127 6.04 -27.21 -25.82
N GLY A 128 6.17 -26.17 -26.64
CA GLY A 128 5.65 -26.13 -28.01
C GLY A 128 6.62 -26.64 -29.07
N ALA A 129 7.83 -27.04 -28.69
CA ALA A 129 8.85 -27.69 -29.52
C ALA A 129 8.93 -29.18 -29.20
#